data_AF-A0A7C2YYN2-F1
#
_entry.id   AF-A0A7C2YYN2-F1
#
_cell.length_a   1.000
_cell.length_b   1.000
_cell.length_c   1.000
_cell.angle_alpha   90.00
_cell.angle_beta   90.00
_cell.angle_gamma   90.00
#
_symmetry.space_group_name_H-M   'P 1'
#
loop_
_entity.id
_entity.type
_entity.pdbx_description
1 polymer ?
#
loop_
_entity_poly.entity_id
_entity_poly.type
_entity_poly.pdbx_seq_one_letter_code
_entity_poly.pdbx_strand_id
1 'polypeptide(L)'
;MYLTASSLQGFCGIDVYNGAGALARVCAARVSDANSVQLIRFTDGTTQVLFTTGVTATRDAWNRFRMDIDYATGTFKVYLNGVDVAPDETNLIQTAAGAVFGDADIYFVNLGGDSNDSGYYDNYYVAAIRAVVDGDVNGDGCVDDADLLAVLFSFGSSDIVSDVNDDGVVDDADLLSVLFNFGSGC
;
A
#
# COMPACT_ATOMS: atom_id res chain seq x y z
N MET A 1 0.63 9.21 4.35
CA MET A 1 0.47 9.32 5.83
C MET A 1 1.56 10.21 6.41
N TYR A 2 1.20 11.18 7.25
CA TYR A 2 2.10 12.04 8.01
C TYR A 2 1.86 11.78 9.50
N LEU A 3 2.89 11.34 10.23
CA LEU A 3 2.82 11.17 11.68
C LEU A 3 3.68 12.25 12.34
N THR A 4 3.13 12.96 13.32
CA THR A 4 3.92 13.97 14.05
C THR A 4 5.01 13.30 14.89
N ALA A 5 6.06 14.04 15.24
CA ALA A 5 7.10 13.56 16.15
C ALA A 5 6.55 13.05 17.50
N SER A 6 5.41 13.57 17.96
CA SER A 6 4.80 13.19 19.24
C SER A 6 3.95 11.92 19.18
N SER A 7 3.63 11.39 17.99
CA SER A 7 2.68 10.28 17.81
C SER A 7 3.28 8.90 18.06
N LEU A 8 3.72 8.66 19.29
CA LEU A 8 4.56 7.53 19.70
C LEU A 8 3.82 6.49 20.55
N GLN A 9 2.49 6.49 20.59
CA GLN A 9 1.72 5.63 21.50
C GLN A 9 0.81 4.63 20.76
N GLY A 10 0.29 5.03 19.61
CA GLY A 10 -0.57 4.24 18.75
C GLY A 10 0.18 3.65 17.56
N PHE A 11 -0.49 2.72 16.91
CA PHE A 11 -0.12 2.14 15.63
C PHE A 11 -1.02 2.75 14.56
N CYS A 12 -0.44 3.22 13.46
CA CYS A 12 -1.15 3.92 12.38
C CYS A 12 -0.88 3.23 11.04
N GLY A 13 -1.86 3.09 10.14
CA GLY A 13 -1.60 2.48 8.83
C GLY A 13 -2.84 2.18 7.99
N ILE A 14 -2.84 1.02 7.33
CA ILE A 14 -3.90 0.53 6.44
C ILE A 14 -4.32 -0.87 6.92
N ASP A 15 -5.62 -1.08 7.05
CA ASP A 15 -6.23 -2.38 7.37
C ASP A 15 -7.20 -2.78 6.26
N VAL A 16 -7.21 -4.04 5.86
CA VAL A 16 -8.07 -4.52 4.77
C VAL A 16 -8.92 -5.67 5.26
N TYR A 17 -10.23 -5.62 5.01
CA TYR A 17 -11.14 -6.71 5.33
C TYR A 17 -11.85 -7.28 4.11
N ASN A 18 -12.35 -8.49 4.30
CA ASN A 18 -13.16 -9.15 3.29
C ASN A 18 -14.58 -8.57 3.24
N GLY A 19 -15.22 -8.66 2.07
CA GLY A 19 -16.61 -8.21 1.88
C GLY A 19 -17.68 -9.27 2.18
N ALA A 20 -17.28 -10.49 2.52
CA ALA A 20 -18.17 -11.64 2.62
C ALA A 20 -18.27 -12.21 4.05
N GLY A 21 -19.48 -12.28 4.59
CA GLY A 21 -19.76 -12.96 5.87
C GLY A 21 -19.37 -12.16 7.11
N ALA A 22 -18.75 -12.83 8.09
CA ALA A 22 -18.21 -12.16 9.28
C ALA A 22 -16.92 -11.43 8.89
N LEU A 23 -16.87 -10.11 9.13
CA LEU A 23 -15.73 -9.24 8.80
C LEU A 23 -14.43 -9.84 9.34
N ALA A 24 -13.56 -10.26 8.43
CA ALA A 24 -12.28 -10.86 8.71
C ALA A 24 -11.18 -10.07 8.01
N ARG A 25 -10.11 -9.76 8.75
CA ARG A 25 -8.95 -9.05 8.22
C ARG A 25 -8.28 -9.90 7.15
N VAL A 26 -7.99 -9.32 6.00
CA VAL A 26 -7.25 -9.96 4.90
C VAL A 26 -5.74 -9.77 5.10
N CYS A 27 -5.32 -8.53 5.38
CA CYS A 27 -3.95 -8.15 5.72
C CYS A 27 -3.95 -6.73 6.29
N ALA A 28 -2.83 -6.31 6.87
CA ALA A 28 -2.65 -4.91 7.28
C ALA A 28 -1.18 -4.50 7.21
N ALA A 29 -0.94 -3.19 7.13
CA ALA A 29 0.36 -2.56 7.30
C ALA A 29 0.22 -1.43 8.30
N ARG A 30 1.21 -1.27 9.18
CA ARG A 30 1.18 -0.23 10.21
C ARG A 30 2.57 0.26 10.55
N VAL A 31 2.64 1.48 11.05
CA VAL A 31 3.81 2.07 11.68
C VAL A 31 3.63 1.96 13.19
N SER A 32 4.63 1.43 13.88
CA SER A 32 4.65 1.36 15.34
C SER A 32 5.10 2.67 16.00
N ASP A 33 4.98 2.73 17.32
CA ASP A 33 5.59 3.74 18.18
C ASP A 33 7.08 3.98 17.88
N ALA A 34 7.85 2.91 17.67
CA ALA A 34 9.26 2.94 17.29
C ALA A 34 9.53 3.25 15.80
N ASN A 35 8.55 3.80 15.08
CA ASN A 35 8.59 4.15 13.65
C ASN A 35 8.69 2.95 12.70
N SER A 36 8.66 1.72 13.23
CA SER A 36 8.90 0.54 12.42
C SER A 36 7.66 0.20 11.59
N VAL A 37 7.86 -0.04 10.29
CA VAL A 37 6.82 -0.60 9.44
C VAL A 37 6.66 -2.08 9.79
N GLN A 38 5.43 -2.46 10.13
CA GLN A 38 5.03 -3.80 10.50
C GLN A 38 3.91 -4.28 9.58
N LEU A 39 3.92 -5.56 9.26
CA LEU A 39 2.89 -6.23 8.46
C LEU A 39 2.10 -7.18 9.35
N ILE A 40 0.78 -7.18 9.18
CA ILE A 40 -0.10 -8.23 9.70
C ILE A 40 -0.38 -9.18 8.55
N ARG A 41 0.32 -10.31 8.57
CA ARG A 41 0.24 -11.40 7.57
C ARG A 41 -0.33 -12.66 8.21
N PHE A 42 -0.57 -13.69 7.40
CA PHE A 42 -1.20 -14.91 7.89
C PHE A 42 -0.39 -16.17 7.57
N THR A 43 -0.54 -17.18 8.42
CA THR A 43 -0.09 -18.55 8.14
C THR A 43 -1.29 -19.50 8.21
N ASP A 44 -1.22 -20.60 7.46
CA ASP A 44 -2.30 -21.60 7.39
C ASP A 44 -3.68 -21.01 7.07
N GLY A 45 -3.69 -19.89 6.32
CA GLY A 45 -4.88 -19.17 5.86
C GLY A 45 -5.70 -18.43 6.93
N THR A 46 -5.34 -18.52 8.21
CA THR A 46 -6.16 -17.98 9.33
C THR A 46 -5.34 -17.46 10.52
N THR A 47 -4.12 -17.94 10.73
CA THR A 47 -3.32 -17.56 11.90
C THR A 47 -2.62 -16.24 11.65
N GLN A 48 -3.01 -15.21 12.40
CA GLN A 48 -2.40 -13.89 12.30
C GLN A 48 -0.95 -13.91 12.83
N VAL A 49 -0.02 -13.35 12.05
CA VAL A 49 1.38 -13.18 12.38
C VAL A 49 1.78 -11.72 12.20
N LEU A 50 2.41 -11.14 13.23
CA LEU A 50 3.04 -9.83 13.12
C LEU A 50 4.46 -9.98 12.60
N PHE A 51 4.79 -9.27 11.52
CA PHE A 51 6.12 -9.23 10.94
C PHE A 51 6.68 -7.82 10.99
N THR A 52 7.93 -7.67 11.44
CA THR A 52 8.64 -6.38 11.51
C THR A 52 9.62 -6.32 10.35
N THR A 53 9.45 -5.33 9.48
CA THR A 53 10.18 -5.24 8.19
C THR A 53 11.63 -4.79 8.32
N GLY A 54 11.97 -4.12 9.41
CA GLY A 54 13.26 -3.40 9.56
C GLY A 54 13.29 -2.04 8.86
N VAL A 55 12.26 -1.69 8.08
CA VAL A 55 12.07 -0.38 7.46
C VAL A 55 11.38 0.56 8.46
N THR A 56 11.75 1.84 8.42
CA THR A 56 11.17 2.88 9.28
C THR A 56 10.49 3.98 8.47
N ALA A 57 9.32 4.41 8.94
CA ALA A 57 8.65 5.61 8.44
C ALA A 57 9.23 6.85 9.11
N THR A 58 9.33 7.95 8.36
CA THR A 58 9.89 9.20 8.88
C THR A 58 8.78 10.04 9.52
N ARG A 59 8.97 10.48 10.77
CA ARG A 59 8.04 11.42 11.42
C ARG A 59 8.28 12.84 10.94
N ASP A 60 7.26 13.67 11.08
CA ASP A 60 7.23 15.04 10.57
C ASP A 60 7.55 15.14 9.06
N ALA A 61 7.20 14.09 8.33
CA ALA A 61 7.33 13.99 6.89
C ALA A 61 6.14 13.21 6.30
N TRP A 62 5.80 13.51 5.06
CA TRP A 62 4.87 12.68 4.31
C TRP A 62 5.56 11.38 3.91
N ASN A 63 4.87 10.28 4.18
CA ASN A 63 5.28 8.95 3.73
C ASN A 63 4.17 8.39 2.84
N ARG A 64 4.52 7.97 1.63
CA ARG A 64 3.60 7.28 0.71
C ARG A 64 3.61 5.80 1.03
N PHE A 65 2.43 5.27 1.33
CA PHE A 65 2.20 3.84 1.56
C PHE A 65 1.35 3.32 0.41
N ARG A 66 1.82 2.26 -0.24
CA ARG A 66 1.05 1.49 -1.22
C ARG A 66 0.96 0.04 -0.73
N MET A 67 -0.20 -0.57 -0.90
CA MET A 67 -0.42 -1.97 -0.59
C MET A 67 -1.06 -2.64 -1.80
N ASP A 68 -0.37 -3.62 -2.36
CA ASP A 68 -0.81 -4.36 -3.52
C ASP A 68 -1.24 -5.76 -3.06
N ILE A 69 -2.49 -6.13 -3.33
CA ILE A 69 -3.07 -7.41 -2.90
C ILE A 69 -3.37 -8.25 -4.12
N ASP A 70 -2.79 -9.44 -4.17
CA ASP A 70 -3.03 -10.42 -5.21
C ASP A 70 -3.81 -11.61 -4.62
N TYR A 71 -5.11 -11.63 -4.89
CA TYR A 71 -6.01 -12.72 -4.48
C TYR A 71 -5.78 -14.02 -5.25
N ALA A 72 -5.16 -13.99 -6.44
CA ALA A 72 -4.86 -15.18 -7.22
C ALA A 72 -3.68 -15.95 -6.63
N THR A 73 -2.63 -15.24 -6.20
CA THR A 73 -1.49 -15.86 -5.50
C THR A 73 -1.70 -15.96 -3.98
N GLY A 74 -2.67 -15.22 -3.42
CA GLY A 74 -2.92 -15.16 -1.97
C GLY A 74 -1.84 -14.38 -1.23
N THR A 75 -1.23 -13.40 -1.89
CA THR A 75 -0.13 -12.61 -1.34
C THR A 75 -0.43 -11.12 -1.33
N PHE A 76 0.35 -10.36 -0.58
CA PHE A 76 0.33 -8.92 -0.64
C PHE A 76 1.75 -8.35 -0.52
N LYS A 77 1.94 -7.14 -1.06
CA LYS A 77 3.16 -6.35 -0.92
C LYS A 77 2.84 -5.00 -0.32
N VAL A 78 3.83 -4.39 0.31
CA VAL A 78 3.72 -3.06 0.88
C VAL A 78 4.94 -2.26 0.48
N TYR A 79 4.71 -1.04 0.05
CA TYR A 79 5.76 -0.11 -0.36
C TYR A 79 5.73 1.11 0.55
N LEU A 80 6.91 1.60 0.90
CA LEU A 80 7.12 2.87 1.59
C LEU A 80 7.96 3.77 0.68
N ASN A 81 7.37 4.87 0.19
CA ASN A 81 8.03 5.81 -0.72
C ASN A 81 8.70 5.07 -1.91
N GLY A 82 7.93 4.20 -2.58
CA GLY A 82 8.39 3.43 -3.75
C GLY A 82 9.20 2.17 -3.45
N VAL A 83 9.60 1.96 -2.20
CA VAL A 83 10.46 0.84 -1.84
C VAL A 83 9.64 -0.28 -1.21
N ASP A 84 9.70 -1.49 -1.78
CA ASP A 84 9.14 -2.70 -1.17
C ASP A 84 9.77 -2.90 0.22
N VAL A 85 8.93 -2.95 1.25
CA VAL A 85 9.39 -3.01 2.64
C VAL A 85 9.84 -4.41 3.05
N ALA A 86 9.52 -5.45 2.26
CA ALA A 86 9.84 -6.83 2.57
C ALA A 86 10.10 -7.65 1.28
N PRO A 87 11.11 -7.28 0.47
CA PRO A 87 11.31 -7.81 -0.88
C PRO A 87 11.69 -9.30 -0.92
N ASP A 88 12.30 -9.81 0.15
CA ASP A 88 12.72 -11.21 0.27
C ASP A 88 11.67 -12.10 0.95
N GLU A 89 10.51 -11.54 1.30
CA GLU A 89 9.47 -12.23 2.05
C GLU A 89 8.25 -12.56 1.19
N THR A 90 7.64 -13.72 1.44
CA THR A 90 6.31 -14.03 0.91
C THR A 90 5.26 -13.70 1.97
N ASN A 91 4.59 -12.57 1.82
CA ASN A 91 3.56 -12.14 2.76
C ASN A 91 2.19 -12.65 2.32
N LEU A 92 1.65 -13.62 3.06
CA LEU A 92 0.37 -14.24 2.76
C LEU A 92 -0.79 -13.45 3.38
N ILE A 93 -1.88 -13.33 2.63
CA ILE A 93 -3.17 -12.81 3.12
C ILE A 93 -3.95 -13.90 3.86
N GLN A 94 -5.02 -13.52 4.58
CA GLN A 94 -5.97 -14.45 5.17
C GLN A 94 -6.81 -15.14 4.09
N THR A 95 -6.28 -16.19 3.44
CA THR A 95 -6.97 -16.87 2.32
C THR A 95 -8.32 -17.49 2.70
N ALA A 96 -8.54 -17.82 3.97
CA ALA A 96 -9.85 -18.30 4.44
C ALA A 96 -10.94 -17.20 4.47
N ALA A 97 -10.55 -15.91 4.41
CA ALA A 97 -11.48 -14.80 4.30
C ALA A 97 -12.14 -14.70 2.89
N GLY A 98 -11.65 -15.48 1.93
CA GLY A 98 -12.14 -15.51 0.55
C GLY A 98 -11.48 -14.47 -0.36
N ALA A 99 -11.84 -14.50 -1.64
CA ALA A 99 -11.22 -13.69 -2.69
C ALA A 99 -11.98 -12.38 -2.97
N VAL A 100 -12.67 -11.82 -1.97
CA VAL A 100 -13.50 -10.62 -2.13
C VAL A 100 -12.93 -9.52 -1.27
N PHE A 101 -12.49 -8.45 -1.92
CA PHE A 101 -12.20 -7.18 -1.27
C PHE A 101 -13.50 -6.57 -0.73
N GLY A 102 -13.56 -6.26 0.56
CA GLY A 102 -14.72 -5.63 1.18
C GLY A 102 -14.49 -4.14 1.36
N ASP A 103 -13.50 -3.83 2.18
CA ASP A 103 -13.10 -2.48 2.52
C ASP A 103 -11.59 -2.40 2.76
N ALA A 104 -11.09 -1.17 2.73
CA ALA A 104 -9.82 -0.82 3.29
C ALA A 104 -10.05 0.40 4.18
N ASP A 105 -9.43 0.37 5.35
CA ASP A 105 -9.58 1.39 6.37
C ASP A 105 -8.24 2.07 6.63
N ILE A 106 -8.33 3.34 7.01
CA ILE A 106 -7.25 3.97 7.76
C ILE A 106 -7.20 3.30 9.14
N TYR A 107 -6.10 2.65 9.42
CA TYR A 107 -5.88 1.89 10.64
C TYR A 107 -5.32 2.78 11.75
N PHE A 108 -5.99 2.80 12.90
CA PHE A 108 -5.41 3.31 14.14
C PHE A 108 -5.74 2.36 15.29
N VAL A 109 -4.71 1.87 15.97
CA VAL A 109 -4.88 1.07 17.19
C VAL A 109 -3.99 1.60 18.28
N ASN A 110 -4.61 1.85 19.42
CA ASN A 110 -3.94 2.20 20.65
C ASN A 110 -4.12 1.05 21.65
N LEU A 111 -3.06 0.30 21.91
CA LEU A 111 -3.12 -0.86 22.80
C LEU A 111 -3.23 -0.46 24.28
N GLY A 112 -2.75 0.74 24.65
CA GLY A 112 -2.77 1.26 26.02
C GLY A 112 -4.08 1.96 26.40
N GLY A 113 -4.89 2.37 25.42
CA GLY A 113 -6.13 3.12 25.66
C GLY A 113 -5.92 4.58 26.08
N ASP A 114 -4.69 5.08 26.06
CA ASP A 114 -4.26 6.39 26.55
C ASP A 114 -3.54 7.28 25.51
N SER A 115 -3.27 6.77 24.31
CA SER A 115 -2.73 7.55 23.18
C SER A 115 -3.48 8.86 22.90
N ASN A 116 -2.69 9.92 22.81
CA ASN A 116 -3.06 11.25 22.31
C ASN A 116 -2.31 11.59 21.00
N ASP A 117 -2.09 10.57 20.16
CA ASP A 117 -1.38 10.71 18.90
C ASP A 117 -2.18 11.49 17.86
N SER A 118 -1.46 12.13 16.94
CA SER A 118 -2.01 12.85 15.79
C SER A 118 -1.32 12.45 14.49
N GLY A 119 -2.09 12.24 13.44
CA GLY A 119 -1.58 11.97 12.11
C GLY A 119 -2.52 12.51 11.04
N TYR A 120 -1.99 12.71 9.85
CA TYR A 120 -2.73 13.18 8.69
C TYR A 120 -2.63 12.14 7.58
N TYR A 121 -3.75 11.92 6.90
CA TYR A 121 -3.85 11.06 5.73
C TYR A 121 -4.34 11.92 4.59
N ASP A 122 -3.70 11.76 3.44
CA ASP A 122 -4.04 12.46 2.21
C ASP A 122 -3.79 11.51 1.04
N ASN A 123 -4.38 11.81 -0.11
CA ASN A 123 -4.32 10.99 -1.32
C ASN A 123 -4.70 9.52 -1.08
N TYR A 124 -5.73 9.28 -0.25
CA TYR A 124 -6.23 7.93 -0.01
C TYR A 124 -6.96 7.42 -1.26
N TYR A 125 -6.45 6.32 -1.82
CA TYR A 125 -6.93 5.72 -3.06
C TYR A 125 -7.06 4.21 -2.92
N VAL A 126 -8.14 3.66 -3.46
CA VAL A 126 -8.41 2.21 -3.51
C VAL A 126 -8.98 1.92 -4.89
N ALA A 127 -8.44 0.91 -5.56
CA ALA A 127 -8.92 0.46 -6.85
C ALA A 127 -8.85 -1.06 -6.98
N ALA A 128 -9.75 -1.59 -7.81
CA ALA A 128 -9.62 -2.93 -8.36
C ALA A 128 -8.98 -2.80 -9.74
N ILE A 129 -7.80 -3.38 -9.90
CA ILE A 129 -7.06 -3.40 -11.17
C ILE A 129 -6.98 -4.83 -11.69
N ARG A 130 -6.77 -4.99 -13.00
CA ARG A 130 -6.74 -6.33 -13.62
C ARG A 130 -5.50 -7.13 -13.21
N ALA A 131 -4.35 -6.46 -13.11
CA ALA A 131 -3.08 -7.03 -12.68
C ALA A 131 -2.20 -5.92 -12.10
N VAL A 132 -1.26 -6.29 -11.23
CA VAL A 132 -0.23 -5.36 -10.75
C VAL A 132 0.92 -5.40 -11.77
N VAL A 133 0.93 -4.45 -12.70
CA VAL A 133 1.96 -4.31 -13.73
C VAL A 133 2.59 -2.92 -13.59
N ASP A 134 3.91 -2.86 -13.41
CA ASP A 134 4.61 -1.58 -13.29
C ASP A 134 4.42 -0.77 -14.58
N GLY A 135 3.94 0.46 -14.44
CA GLY A 135 3.62 1.35 -15.55
C GLY A 135 2.21 1.23 -16.14
N ASP A 136 1.38 0.27 -15.68
CA ASP A 136 -0.05 0.23 -16.00
C ASP A 136 -0.77 1.21 -15.06
N VAL A 137 -0.85 2.47 -15.50
CA VAL A 137 -1.37 3.59 -14.72
C VAL A 137 -2.89 3.50 -14.61
N ASN A 138 -3.56 3.02 -15.66
CA ASN A 138 -5.03 2.98 -15.69
C ASN A 138 -5.61 1.67 -15.11
N GLY A 139 -4.78 0.65 -14.90
CA GLY A 139 -5.11 -0.62 -14.24
C GLY A 139 -5.84 -1.63 -15.13
N ASP A 140 -5.83 -1.47 -16.46
CA ASP A 140 -6.50 -2.37 -17.41
C ASP A 140 -5.70 -3.65 -17.75
N GLY A 141 -4.51 -3.76 -17.17
CA GLY A 141 -3.57 -4.85 -17.29
C GLY A 141 -2.64 -4.75 -18.49
N CYS A 142 -2.66 -3.67 -19.26
CA CYS A 142 -1.73 -3.42 -20.36
C CYS A 142 -0.94 -2.14 -20.06
N VAL A 143 0.32 -2.07 -20.48
CA VAL A 143 1.08 -0.82 -20.45
C VAL A 143 1.14 -0.27 -21.86
N ASP A 144 0.41 0.79 -22.16
CA ASP A 144 0.31 1.34 -23.51
C ASP A 144 0.29 2.87 -23.55
N ASP A 145 -0.17 3.44 -24.68
CA ASP A 145 -0.20 4.87 -24.89
C ASP A 145 -1.23 5.59 -23.99
N ALA A 146 -2.24 4.89 -23.48
CA ALA A 146 -3.16 5.46 -22.50
C ALA A 146 -2.45 5.76 -21.18
N ASP A 147 -1.59 4.85 -20.70
CA ASP A 147 -0.80 5.04 -19.47
C ASP A 147 0.22 6.15 -19.64
N LEU A 148 0.89 6.16 -20.79
CA LEU A 148 1.83 7.22 -21.15
C LEU A 148 1.16 8.60 -21.14
N LEU A 149 -0.03 8.72 -21.73
CA LEU A 149 -0.77 9.97 -21.75
C LEU A 149 -1.28 10.37 -20.37
N ALA A 150 -1.66 9.42 -19.51
CA ALA A 150 -2.05 9.70 -18.13
C ALA A 150 -0.91 10.38 -17.36
N VAL A 151 0.32 9.84 -17.44
CA VAL A 151 1.51 10.48 -16.82
C VAL A 151 1.75 11.88 -17.39
N LEU A 152 1.71 12.04 -18.71
CA LEU A 152 1.97 13.33 -19.35
C LEU A 152 0.94 14.41 -19.01
N PHE A 153 -0.34 14.06 -18.82
CA PHE A 153 -1.37 15.00 -18.41
C PHE A 153 -1.26 15.40 -16.94
N SER A 154 -0.67 14.54 -16.11
CA SER A 154 -0.48 14.76 -14.67
C SER A 154 0.91 15.31 -14.33
N PHE A 155 1.77 15.58 -15.31
CA PHE A 155 3.17 15.97 -15.10
C PHE A 155 3.31 17.20 -14.17
N GLY A 156 4.16 17.09 -13.16
CA GLY A 156 4.41 18.08 -12.11
C GLY A 156 3.35 18.13 -11.00
N SER A 157 2.36 17.22 -11.00
CA SER A 157 1.36 17.11 -9.95
C SER A 157 1.75 16.09 -8.87
N SER A 158 0.86 15.88 -7.89
CA SER A 158 0.95 14.82 -6.89
C SER A 158 -0.15 13.75 -7.09
N ASP A 159 -0.58 13.55 -8.34
CA ASP A 159 -1.59 12.53 -8.67
C ASP A 159 -1.04 11.13 -8.36
N ILE A 160 -1.69 10.44 -7.42
CA ILE A 160 -1.16 9.18 -6.90
C ILE A 160 -1.15 8.07 -7.95
N VAL A 161 -2.06 8.11 -8.92
CA VAL A 161 -2.18 7.07 -9.94
C VAL A 161 -1.07 7.23 -10.98
N SER A 162 -0.75 8.48 -11.35
CA SER A 162 0.27 8.80 -12.35
C SER A 162 1.70 8.87 -11.82
N ASP A 163 1.90 8.98 -10.50
CA ASP A 163 3.21 8.86 -9.83
C ASP A 163 3.47 7.36 -9.60
N VAL A 164 4.14 6.77 -10.58
CA VAL A 164 4.38 5.33 -10.78
C VAL A 164 5.48 4.83 -9.84
N ASN A 165 6.47 5.67 -9.54
CA ASN A 165 7.58 5.31 -8.67
C ASN A 165 7.30 5.59 -7.17
N ASP A 166 6.15 6.17 -6.85
CA ASP A 166 5.68 6.52 -5.51
C ASP A 166 6.59 7.53 -4.76
N ASP A 167 7.24 8.47 -5.44
CA ASP A 167 8.14 9.45 -4.83
C ASP A 167 7.47 10.77 -4.40
N GLY A 168 6.20 10.95 -4.78
CA GLY A 168 5.34 12.07 -4.38
C GLY A 168 5.18 13.15 -5.44
N VAL A 169 5.81 13.02 -6.62
CA VAL A 169 5.61 13.92 -7.75
C VAL A 169 5.55 13.13 -9.06
N VAL A 170 4.67 13.55 -9.97
CA VAL A 170 4.64 12.97 -11.32
C VAL A 170 5.72 13.64 -12.17
N ASP A 171 6.80 12.94 -12.53
CA ASP A 171 7.89 13.50 -13.31
C ASP A 171 8.46 12.56 -14.39
N ASP A 172 9.68 12.83 -14.85
CA ASP A 172 10.32 12.05 -15.91
C ASP A 172 10.71 10.64 -15.46
N ALA A 173 10.88 10.38 -14.17
CA ALA A 173 11.11 9.05 -13.64
C ALA A 173 9.87 8.16 -13.79
N ASP A 174 8.67 8.70 -13.59
CA ASP A 174 7.41 7.98 -13.82
C ASP A 174 7.21 7.67 -15.30
N LEU A 175 7.47 8.68 -16.13
CA LEU A 175 7.42 8.54 -17.59
C LEU A 175 8.36 7.42 -18.06
N LEU A 176 9.59 7.38 -17.55
CA LEU A 176 10.54 6.32 -17.88
C LEU A 176 10.07 4.95 -17.39
N SER A 177 9.40 4.88 -16.24
CA SER A 177 8.82 3.63 -15.71
C SER A 177 7.77 3.05 -16.64
N VAL A 178 6.87 3.89 -17.19
CA VAL A 178 5.91 3.46 -18.23
C VAL A 178 6.65 3.03 -19.50
N LEU A 179 7.61 3.81 -19.98
CA LEU A 179 8.32 3.51 -21.24
C LEU A 179 9.16 2.23 -21.16
N PHE A 180 9.73 1.90 -20.01
CA PHE A 180 10.48 0.64 -19.83
C PHE A 180 9.58 -0.59 -19.84
N ASN A 181 8.30 -0.43 -19.46
CA ASN A 181 7.32 -1.52 -19.42
C ASN A 181 6.35 -1.50 -20.61
N PHE A 182 6.53 -0.58 -21.56
CA PHE A 182 5.60 -0.37 -22.68
C PHE A 182 5.38 -1.66 -23.49
N GLY A 183 4.11 -2.02 -23.69
CA GLY A 183 3.66 -3.24 -24.35
C GLY A 183 3.60 -4.49 -23.45
N SER A 184 3.83 -4.37 -22.14
CA SER A 184 3.67 -5.48 -21.20
C SER A 184 2.19 -5.71 -20.81
N GLY A 185 1.90 -6.88 -20.21
CA GLY A 185 0.57 -7.23 -19.66
C GLY A 185 -0.54 -7.61 -20.67
N CYS A 186 -0.28 -7.38 -21.95
CA CYS A 186 -1.20 -7.60 -23.07
C CYS A 186 -1.46 -9.08 -23.41
#